data_AF-A0A831XD30-F1
#
_entry.id   AF-A0A831XD30-F1
#
_cell.length_a   1.000
_cell.length_b   1.000
_cell.length_c   1.000
_cell.angle_alpha   90.00
_cell.angle_beta   90.00
_cell.angle_gamma   90.00
#
_symmetry.space_group_name_H-M   'P 1'
#
loop_
_entity.id
_entity.type
_entity.pdbx_description
1 polymer ?
#
loop_
_entity_poly.entity_id
_entity_poly.type
_entity_poly.pdbx_seq_one_letter_code
_entity_poly.pdbx_strand_id
1 'polypeptide(L)'
;MQWNNWSAAAAAAAVIVGAGAAGAIETITFPNRIGQVSFPHKRHQDALGQCRGCHETGPGKIDGFDKVLAHGKGCKGCHETMKRGPILCKGCHRGG
;
A
#
# COMPACT_ATOMS: atom_id res chain seq x y z
N MET A 1 6.25 -67.08 -13.07
CA MET A 1 6.07 -66.29 -11.83
C MET A 1 6.96 -65.06 -11.87
N GLN A 2 6.47 -63.94 -11.29
CA GLN A 2 7.07 -62.60 -11.10
C GLN A 2 6.64 -61.60 -12.20
N TRP A 3 5.49 -60.92 -12.08
CA TRP A 3 5.18 -59.75 -11.22
C TRP A 3 6.21 -58.62 -11.37
N ASN A 4 5.85 -57.56 -12.10
CA ASN A 4 5.85 -56.21 -11.55
C ASN A 4 5.12 -55.20 -12.46
N ASN A 5 4.16 -54.56 -11.83
CA ASN A 5 3.09 -53.71 -12.31
C ASN A 5 3.34 -52.34 -11.69
N TRP A 6 3.87 -51.39 -12.46
CA TRP A 6 4.21 -50.06 -11.97
C TRP A 6 3.33 -49.02 -12.66
N SER A 7 2.20 -48.83 -11.99
CA SER A 7 1.33 -47.66 -11.91
C SER A 7 1.78 -46.40 -12.66
N ALA A 8 1.02 -46.04 -13.69
CA ALA A 8 0.97 -44.69 -14.21
C ALA A 8 0.28 -43.78 -13.18
N ALA A 9 1.06 -43.20 -12.27
CA ALA A 9 0.59 -42.10 -11.43
C ALA A 9 0.54 -40.83 -12.30
N ALA A 10 -0.68 -40.44 -12.69
CA ALA A 10 -0.95 -39.13 -13.27
C ALA A 10 -0.59 -38.05 -12.24
N ALA A 11 0.55 -37.40 -12.42
CA ALA A 11 0.98 -36.27 -11.59
C ALA A 11 0.08 -35.06 -11.91
N ALA A 12 -0.92 -34.81 -11.05
CA ALA A 12 -1.65 -33.56 -11.04
C ALA A 12 -0.70 -32.43 -10.61
N ALA A 13 -0.23 -31.64 -11.57
CA ALA A 13 0.52 -30.42 -11.30
C ALA A 13 -0.42 -29.39 -10.66
N ALA A 14 -0.41 -29.29 -9.33
CA ALA A 14 -1.06 -28.22 -8.61
C ALA A 14 -0.33 -26.89 -8.92
N VAL A 15 -0.90 -26.09 -9.82
CA VAL A 15 -0.49 -24.70 -10.01
C VAL A 15 -0.94 -23.92 -8.79
N ILE A 16 -0.03 -23.76 -7.82
CA ILE A 16 -0.22 -22.81 -6.73
C ILE A 16 -0.11 -21.42 -7.35
N VAL A 17 -1.25 -20.79 -7.60
CA VAL A 17 -1.32 -19.35 -7.87
C VAL A 17 -0.86 -18.66 -6.60
N GLY A 18 0.39 -18.22 -6.57
CA GLY A 18 0.91 -17.37 -5.50
C GLY A 18 0.15 -16.06 -5.51
N ALA A 19 -0.79 -15.89 -4.57
CA ALA A 19 -1.28 -14.57 -4.20
C ALA A 19 -0.06 -13.80 -3.68
N GLY A 20 0.45 -12.87 -4.50
CA GLY A 20 1.59 -12.05 -4.13
C GLY A 20 1.32 -11.41 -2.77
N ALA A 21 2.22 -11.66 -1.81
CA ALA A 21 2.12 -11.06 -0.50
C ALA A 21 1.98 -9.54 -0.68
N ALA A 22 0.85 -8.98 -0.25
CA ALA A 22 0.69 -7.55 -0.03
C ALA A 22 1.62 -7.16 1.12
N GLY A 23 2.92 -7.10 0.81
CA GLY A 23 3.99 -6.89 1.77
C GLY A 23 3.76 -5.59 2.52
N ALA A 24 3.98 -5.65 3.82
CA ALA A 24 3.76 -4.58 4.79
C ALA A 24 4.62 -3.35 4.47
N ILE A 25 4.15 -2.48 3.57
CA ILE A 25 4.76 -1.17 3.36
C ILE A 25 4.47 -0.36 4.63
N GLU A 26 5.44 -0.33 5.54
CA GLU A 26 5.29 0.35 6.82
C GLU A 26 5.33 1.87 6.66
N THR A 27 6.32 2.34 5.90
CA THR A 27 6.55 3.76 5.62
C THR A 27 6.89 3.97 4.15
N ILE A 28 6.29 4.98 3.54
CA ILE A 28 6.60 5.46 2.19
C ILE A 28 7.27 6.81 2.30
N THR A 29 8.34 7.02 1.56
CA THR A 29 9.09 8.26 1.56
C THR A 29 8.88 8.99 0.25
N PHE A 30 8.42 10.24 0.33
CA PHE A 30 8.27 11.13 -0.81
C PHE A 30 9.37 12.21 -0.79
N PRO A 31 10.50 11.98 -1.46
CA PRO A 31 11.53 13.00 -1.59
C PRO A 31 11.01 14.17 -2.44
N ASN A 32 11.23 15.39 -1.98
CA ASN A 32 10.87 16.61 -2.70
C ASN A 32 11.78 17.76 -2.27
N ARG A 33 11.76 18.87 -3.02
CA ARG A 33 12.68 20.01 -2.83
C ARG A 33 12.45 20.82 -1.55
N ILE A 34 11.26 20.73 -0.94
CA ILE A 34 10.89 21.54 0.23
C ILE A 34 11.17 20.79 1.54
N GLY A 35 11.32 19.47 1.47
CA GLY A 35 11.57 18.62 2.62
C GLY A 35 10.87 17.28 2.45
N GLN A 36 11.57 16.21 2.76
CA GLN A 36 11.05 14.86 2.63
C GLN A 36 9.77 14.68 3.45
N VAL A 37 8.76 14.04 2.84
CA VAL A 37 7.55 13.60 3.56
C VAL A 37 7.65 12.10 3.81
N SER A 38 7.67 11.71 5.08
CA SER A 38 7.58 10.31 5.49
C SER A 38 6.12 9.98 5.81
N PHE A 39 5.51 9.10 5.01
CA PHE A 39 4.14 8.65 5.17
C PHE A 39 4.11 7.28 5.86
N PRO A 40 3.68 7.19 7.13
CA PRO A 40 3.57 5.91 7.83
C PRO A 40 2.32 5.16 7.37
N HIS A 41 2.41 4.51 6.21
CA HIS A 41 1.30 3.84 5.54
C HIS A 41 0.61 2.79 6.43
N LYS A 42 1.37 1.94 7.13
CA LYS A 42 0.80 0.95 8.06
C LYS A 42 0.01 1.59 9.20
N ARG A 43 0.46 2.72 9.73
CA ARG A 43 -0.30 3.45 10.77
C ARG A 43 -1.63 3.99 10.26
N HIS A 44 -1.69 4.40 8.99
CA HIS A 44 -2.94 4.84 8.39
C HIS A 44 -3.89 3.67 8.17
N GLN A 45 -3.36 2.52 7.71
CA GLN A 45 -4.14 1.29 7.59
C GLN A 45 -4.75 0.89 8.95
N ASP A 46 -3.95 0.90 10.02
CA ASP A 46 -4.41 0.54 11.36
C ASP A 46 -5.42 1.54 11.94
N ALA A 47 -5.20 2.85 11.70
CA ALA A 47 -6.07 3.90 12.22
C ALA A 47 -7.40 4.05 11.48
N LEU A 48 -7.46 3.64 10.20
CA LEU A 48 -8.66 3.75 9.36
C LEU A 48 -9.38 2.41 9.19
N GLY A 49 -8.67 1.28 9.31
CA GLY A 49 -9.25 -0.06 9.15
C GLY A 49 -9.76 -0.37 7.74
N GLN A 50 -9.45 0.47 6.74
CA GLN A 50 -9.93 0.32 5.37
C GLN A 50 -8.90 0.79 4.34
N CYS A 51 -8.87 0.12 3.18
CA CYS A 51 -8.03 0.49 2.05
C CYS A 51 -8.70 1.50 1.13
N ARG A 52 -10.04 1.42 1.01
CA ARG A 52 -10.87 2.37 0.24
C ARG A 52 -10.87 3.72 0.96
N GLY A 53 -10.83 4.81 0.21
CA GLY A 53 -10.64 6.18 0.73
C GLY A 53 -9.26 6.74 0.39
N CYS A 54 -8.24 5.88 0.31
CA CYS A 54 -6.96 6.19 -0.35
C CYS A 54 -6.87 5.51 -1.71
N HIS A 55 -7.26 4.24 -1.78
CA HIS A 55 -7.25 3.42 -3.00
C HIS A 55 -8.68 3.24 -3.54
N GLU A 56 -9.10 4.11 -4.46
CA GLU A 56 -10.46 4.07 -5.03
C GLU A 56 -10.66 2.85 -5.97
N THR A 57 -9.62 2.48 -6.72
CA THR A 57 -9.63 1.39 -7.72
C THR A 57 -9.08 0.06 -7.18
N GLY A 58 -8.58 0.05 -5.94
CA GLY A 58 -7.98 -1.12 -5.30
C GLY A 58 -6.52 -0.88 -4.84
N PRO A 59 -6.00 -1.70 -3.91
CA PRO A 59 -4.64 -1.56 -3.41
C PRO A 59 -3.60 -1.62 -4.54
N GLY A 60 -2.66 -0.69 -4.54
CA GLY A 60 -1.66 -0.57 -5.61
C GLY A 60 -1.09 0.82 -5.70
N LYS A 61 -0.44 1.16 -6.82
CA LYS A 61 -0.07 2.56 -7.08
C LYS A 61 -1.36 3.37 -7.31
N ILE A 62 -1.40 4.58 -6.74
CA ILE A 62 -2.50 5.51 -6.99
C ILE A 62 -2.18 6.28 -8.27
N ASP A 63 -3.01 6.09 -9.29
CA ASP A 63 -2.87 6.80 -10.56
C ASP A 63 -3.05 8.31 -10.35
N GLY A 64 -2.17 9.09 -10.98
CA GLY A 64 -2.20 10.56 -10.86
C GLY A 64 -1.83 11.10 -9.47
N PHE A 65 -1.19 10.30 -8.60
CA PHE A 65 -0.70 10.80 -7.32
C PHE A 65 0.37 11.88 -7.51
N ASP A 66 0.02 13.12 -7.20
CA ASP A 66 0.88 14.29 -7.34
C ASP A 66 0.74 15.26 -6.15
N LYS A 67 1.38 16.44 -6.26
CA LYS A 67 1.31 17.47 -5.21
C LYS A 67 -0.11 18.02 -4.99
N VAL A 68 -0.96 18.05 -6.02
CA VAL A 68 -2.32 18.59 -5.93
C VAL A 68 -3.19 17.60 -5.17
N LEU A 69 -3.08 16.31 -5.50
CA LEU A 69 -3.76 15.26 -4.76
C LEU A 69 -3.30 15.21 -3.30
N ALA A 70 -1.99 15.29 -3.04
CA ALA A 70 -1.43 15.25 -1.68
C ALA A 70 -1.88 16.45 -0.81
N HIS A 71 -1.86 17.68 -1.36
CA HIS A 71 -2.37 18.86 -0.65
C HIS A 71 -3.91 18.96 -0.64
N GLY A 72 -4.59 18.15 -1.45
CA GLY A 72 -6.03 17.98 -1.43
C GLY A 72 -6.44 16.71 -0.67
N LYS A 73 -7.34 15.92 -1.27
CA LYS A 73 -7.96 14.75 -0.63
C LYS A 73 -6.99 13.62 -0.25
N GLY A 74 -5.82 13.55 -0.89
CA GLY A 74 -4.86 12.46 -0.70
C GLY A 74 -4.15 12.46 0.64
N CYS A 75 -3.93 13.64 1.24
CA CYS A 75 -3.36 13.74 2.59
C CYS A 75 -4.01 14.87 3.40
N LYS A 76 -3.74 16.12 3.02
CA LYS A 76 -4.07 17.30 3.84
C LYS A 76 -5.58 17.47 4.08
N GLY A 77 -6.40 17.31 3.05
CA GLY A 77 -7.85 17.49 3.16
C GLY A 77 -8.51 16.48 4.11
N CYS A 78 -7.99 15.25 4.16
CA CYS A 78 -8.42 14.26 5.15
C CYS A 78 -8.05 14.70 6.56
N HIS A 79 -6.81 15.18 6.78
CA HIS A 79 -6.38 15.68 8.10
C HIS A 79 -7.17 16.90 8.57
N GLU A 80 -7.52 17.81 7.67
CA GLU A 80 -8.37 18.97 7.96
C GLU A 80 -9.79 18.52 8.36
N THR A 81 -10.39 17.62 7.58
CA THR A 81 -11.75 17.13 7.82
C THR A 81 -11.85 16.33 9.12
N MET A 82 -10.90 15.41 9.35
CA MET A 82 -10.85 14.59 10.55
C MET A 82 -10.31 15.35 11.77
N LYS A 83 -9.81 16.58 11.59
CA LYS A 83 -9.11 17.36 12.61
C LYS A 83 -7.99 16.58 13.30
N ARG A 84 -7.27 15.75 12.53
CA ARG A 84 -6.25 14.83 13.01
C ARG A 84 -5.14 14.69 11.98
N GLY A 85 -3.89 14.80 12.43
CA GLY A 85 -2.71 14.75 11.56
C GLY A 85 -2.23 16.14 11.13
N PRO A 86 -1.07 16.22 10.47
CA PRO A 86 -0.47 17.50 10.08
C PRO A 86 -1.21 18.18 8.93
N ILE A 87 -1.49 19.48 9.09
CA ILE A 87 -2.09 20.35 8.06
C ILE A 87 -1.19 21.52 7.65
N LEU A 88 -0.12 21.76 8.41
CA LEU A 88 0.88 22.81 8.17
C LEU A 88 2.09 22.22 7.42
N CYS A 89 2.78 23.05 6.63
CA CYS A 89 3.90 22.63 5.78
C CYS A 89 4.95 21.81 6.54
N LYS A 90 5.43 22.33 7.68
CA LYS A 90 6.45 21.68 8.53
C LYS A 90 5.95 20.43 9.26
N GLY A 91 4.63 20.25 9.33
CA GLY A 91 4.04 19.03 9.89
C GLY A 91 4.18 17.82 8.97
N CYS A 92 4.31 18.05 7.65
CA CYS A 92 4.49 17.00 6.65
C CYS A 92 5.93 16.98 6.10
N HIS A 93 6.46 18.13 5.71
CA HIS A 93 7.77 18.27 5.08
C HIS A 93 8.85 18.46 6.14
N ARG A 94 9.68 17.44 6.36
CA ARG A 94 10.87 17.56 7.23
C ARG A 94 12.06 18.07 6.41
N GLY A 95 12.65 19.18 6.85
CA GLY A 95 13.83 19.80 6.23
C GLY A 95 13.61 21.15 5.54
N GLY A 96 12.47 21.82 5.77
CA GLY A 96 12.14 23.16 5.25
C GLY A 96 11.75 24.17 6.32
#